data_AF-G9ZGK3-F1
#
_entry.id   AF-G9ZGK3-F1
#
_cell.length_a   1.000
_cell.length_b   1.000
_cell.length_c   1.000
_cell.angle_alpha   90.00
_cell.angle_beta   90.00
_cell.angle_gamma   90.00
#
_symmetry.space_group_name_H-M   'P 1'
#
loop_
_entity.id
_entity.type
_entity.pdbx_description
1 polymer ?
#
loop_
_entity_poly.entity_id
_entity_poly.type
_entity_poly.pdbx_seq_one_letter_code
_entity_poly.pdbx_strand_id
1 'polypeptide(L)'
;MLAAVVLALCVPLPLPLRHFLPLTVLVVIYAVIGDLWESVLKRRAGIKDSSNILPGHGGILDRIDSWLSAMVLWAAGFLYASLY
;
A
#
# COMPACT_ATOMS: atom_id res chain seq x y z
N MET A 1 -4.69 6.99 -3.97
CA MET A 1 -5.92 6.20 -4.22
C MET A 1 -6.66 6.64 -5.47
N LEU A 2 -7.06 7.92 -5.61
CA LEU A 2 -7.75 8.41 -6.82
C LEU A 2 -6.97 8.12 -8.12
N ALA A 3 -5.65 8.40 -8.11
CA ALA A 3 -4.77 8.09 -9.24
C ALA A 3 -4.69 6.59 -9.57
N ALA A 4 -4.74 5.71 -8.56
CA ALA A 4 -4.71 4.26 -8.77
C ALA A 4 -6.02 3.74 -9.38
N VAL A 5 -7.17 4.30 -8.96
CA VAL A 5 -8.48 3.99 -9.56
C VAL A 5 -8.53 4.46 -11.01
N VAL A 6 -8.08 5.69 -11.28
CA VAL A 6 -7.99 6.22 -12.66
C VAL A 6 -7.07 5.36 -13.52
N LEU A 7 -5.90 4.97 -13.02
CA LEU A 7 -4.96 4.10 -13.73
C LEU A 7 -5.57 2.71 -14.01
N ALA A 8 -6.30 2.12 -13.06
CA ALA A 8 -6.97 0.84 -13.23
C ALA A 8 -8.09 0.87 -14.28
N LEU A 9 -8.70 2.04 -14.54
CA LEU A 9 -9.69 2.24 -15.60
C LEU A 9 -9.05 2.51 -16.97
N CYS A 10 -7.83 3.06 -16.99
CA CYS A 10 -7.10 3.40 -18.22
C CYS A 10 -6.20 2.26 -18.74
N VAL A 11 -5.87 1.27 -17.90
CA VAL A 11 -4.98 0.16 -18.23
C VAL A 11 -5.80 -1.12 -18.41
N PRO A 12 -5.57 -1.92 -19.47
CA PRO A 12 -6.22 -3.22 -19.60
C PRO A 12 -5.90 -4.08 -18.38
N LEU A 13 -6.96 -4.45 -17.67
CA LEU A 13 -6.87 -5.19 -16.41
C LEU A 13 -6.26 -6.57 -16.68
N PRO A 14 -5.14 -6.93 -16.04
CA PRO A 14 -4.50 -8.22 -16.23
C PRO A 14 -5.27 -9.38 -15.57
N LEU A 15 -6.31 -9.09 -14.78
CA LEU A 15 -7.17 -10.07 -14.12
C LEU A 15 -8.66 -9.80 -14.41
N PRO A 16 -9.51 -10.84 -14.49
CA PRO A 16 -10.95 -10.66 -14.60
C PRO A 16 -11.52 -9.99 -13.33
N LEU A 17 -12.62 -9.24 -13.50
CA LEU A 17 -13.22 -8.41 -12.45
C LEU A 17 -13.48 -9.17 -11.14
N ARG A 18 -13.84 -10.46 -11.24
CA ARG A 18 -14.11 -11.37 -10.12
C ARG A 18 -12.95 -11.54 -9.15
N HIS A 19 -11.71 -11.51 -9.63
CA HIS A 19 -10.51 -11.61 -8.80
C HIS A 19 -9.99 -10.23 -8.41
N PHE A 20 -10.17 -9.24 -9.29
CA PHE A 20 -9.69 -7.89 -9.08
C PHE A 20 -10.38 -7.14 -7.93
N LEU A 21 -11.72 -7.20 -7.85
CA LEU A 21 -12.53 -6.54 -6.82
C LEU A 21 -12.19 -7.00 -5.38
N PRO A 22 -12.21 -8.30 -5.04
CA PRO A 22 -11.89 -8.73 -3.70
C PRO A 22 -10.42 -8.46 -3.34
N LEU A 23 -9.50 -8.61 -4.30
CA LEU A 23 -8.09 -8.33 -4.08
C LEU A 23 -7.83 -6.86 -3.75
N THR A 24 -8.44 -5.94 -4.51
CA THR A 24 -8.30 -4.49 -4.25
C THR A 24 -8.84 -4.12 -2.86
N VAL A 25 -10.00 -4.65 -2.46
CA VAL A 25 -10.56 -4.39 -1.11
C VAL A 25 -9.61 -4.87 -0.02
N LEU A 26 -9.06 -6.09 -0.13
CA LEU A 26 -8.13 -6.64 0.84
C LEU A 26 -6.85 -5.81 0.94
N VAL A 27 -6.31 -5.39 -0.19
CA VAL A 27 -5.09 -4.57 -0.27
C VAL A 27 -5.30 -3.22 0.39
N VAL A 28 -6.46 -2.59 0.21
CA VAL A 28 -6.79 -1.31 0.87
C VAL A 28 -6.83 -1.45 2.38
N ILE A 29 -7.51 -2.49 2.89
CA ILE A 29 -7.58 -2.75 4.33
C ILE A 29 -6.16 -2.96 4.90
N TYR A 30 -5.34 -3.76 4.21
CA TYR A 30 -3.99 -4.07 4.65
C TYR A 30 -3.05 -2.86 4.60
N ALA A 31 -3.21 -1.98 3.60
CA ALA A 31 -2.45 -0.74 3.50
C ALA A 31 -2.69 0.17 4.72
N VAL A 32 -3.94 0.30 5.17
CA VAL A 32 -4.29 1.08 6.37
C VAL A 32 -3.69 0.42 7.62
N ILE A 33 -3.76 -0.91 7.74
CA ILE A 33 -3.16 -1.62 8.88
C ILE A 33 -1.64 -1.41 8.91
N GLY A 34 -0.97 -1.45 7.76
CA GLY A 34 0.47 -1.21 7.64
C GLY A 34 0.89 0.18 8.09
N ASP A 35 0.17 1.20 7.66
CA ASP A 35 0.37 2.61 8.07
C ASP A 35 0.21 2.81 9.58
N LEU A 36 -0.81 2.18 10.17
CA LEU A 36 -1.02 2.19 11.62
C LEU A 36 0.09 1.43 12.37
N TRP A 37 0.54 0.29 11.83
CA TRP A 37 1.62 -0.49 12.42
C TRP A 37 2.94 0.28 12.43
N GLU A 38 3.26 0.98 11.35
CA GLU A 38 4.39 1.90 11.29
C GLU A 38 4.27 3.00 12.34
N SER A 39 3.08 3.61 12.47
CA SER A 39 2.82 4.62 13.48
C SER A 39 3.08 4.12 14.90
N VAL A 40 2.71 2.87 15.21
CA VAL A 40 3.02 2.23 16.50
C VAL A 40 4.51 1.96 16.67
N LEU A 41 5.20 1.50 15.63
CA LEU A 41 6.66 1.29 15.61
C LEU A 41 7.41 2.58 15.92
N LYS A 42 7.03 3.70 15.30
CA LYS A 42 7.61 5.02 15.56
C LYS A 42 7.47 5.40 17.05
N ARG A 43 6.29 5.21 17.64
CA ARG A 43 6.05 5.46 19.08
C ARG A 43 6.91 4.58 19.99
N ARG A 44 7.12 3.30 19.64
CA ARG A 44 8.01 2.40 20.41
C ARG A 44 9.48 2.78 20.30
N ALA A 45 9.90 3.29 19.14
CA ALA A 45 11.27 3.76 18.93
C ALA A 45 11.53 5.17 19.49
N GLY A 46 10.51 5.83 20.09
CA GLY A 46 10.63 7.17 20.67
C GLY A 46 10.79 8.29 19.63
N ILE A 47 10.60 7.97 18.35
CA ILE A 47 10.71 8.89 17.22
C ILE A 47 9.33 9.20 16.64
N LYS A 48 9.14 10.42 16.14
CA LYS A 48 7.87 10.82 15.51
C LYS A 48 7.91 10.66 14.00
N ASP A 49 9.02 11.04 13.39
CA ASP A 49 9.27 10.95 11.95
C ASP A 49 10.38 9.92 11.71
N SER A 50 10.24 9.14 10.66
CA SER A 50 11.19 8.07 10.30
C SER A 50 12.55 8.61 9.79
N SER A 51 12.60 9.87 9.37
CA SER A 51 13.81 10.58 8.95
C SER A 51 13.57 12.09 8.90
N ASN A 52 14.64 12.89 8.87
CA ASN A 52 14.59 14.35 8.69
C ASN A 52 15.36 14.83 7.45
N ILE A 53 15.49 13.96 6.43
CA ILE A 53 16.26 14.23 5.19
C ILE A 53 15.69 15.41 4.39
N LEU A 54 14.38 15.67 4.47
CA LEU A 54 13.74 16.82 3.84
C LEU A 54 13.25 17.80 4.93
N PRO A 55 13.87 18.98 5.07
CA PRO A 55 13.47 19.93 6.10
C PRO A 55 12.00 20.32 5.94
N GLY A 56 11.21 20.08 7.00
CA GLY A 56 9.78 20.39 7.06
C GLY A 56 8.83 19.39 6.39
N HIS A 57 9.32 18.28 5.84
CA HIS A 57 8.51 17.35 5.01
C HIS A 57 8.31 15.94 5.59
N GLY A 58 8.83 15.67 6.79
CA GLY A 58 8.77 14.36 7.45
C GLY A 58 9.74 13.33 6.86
N GLY A 59 9.60 12.07 7.27
CA GLY A 59 10.44 10.98 6.78
C GLY A 59 10.00 10.49 5.40
N ILE A 60 10.96 10.04 4.59
CA ILE A 60 10.68 9.37 3.30
C ILE A 60 9.90 8.07 3.53
N LEU A 61 10.16 7.37 4.64
CA LEU A 61 9.46 6.13 4.99
C LEU A 61 7.97 6.39 5.20
N ASP A 62 7.62 7.49 5.87
CA ASP A 62 6.22 7.90 6.14
C ASP A 62 5.41 8.18 4.85
N ARG A 63 6.06 8.21 3.68
CA ARG A 63 5.40 8.41 2.37
C ARG A 63 5.26 7.12 1.57
N ILE A 64 6.06 6.11 1.90
CA ILE A 64 6.17 4.85 1.14
C ILE A 64 5.62 3.68 1.96
N ASP A 65 5.38 3.84 3.25
CA ASP A 65 4.88 2.82 4.19
C ASP A 65 3.58 2.12 3.75
N SER A 66 2.59 2.93 3.40
CA SER A 66 1.31 2.50 2.86
C SER A 66 1.46 1.83 1.49
N TRP A 67 2.43 2.27 0.67
CA TRP A 67 2.74 1.66 -0.63
C TRP A 67 3.40 0.30 -0.45
N LEU A 68 4.37 0.19 0.46
CA LEU A 68 5.09 -1.04 0.78
C LEU A 68 4.12 -2.12 1.24
N SER A 69 3.23 -1.79 2.18
CA SER A 69 2.24 -2.73 2.69
C SER A 69 1.22 -3.15 1.62
N ALA A 70 0.79 -2.21 0.77
CA ALA A 70 -0.12 -2.51 -0.33
C ALA A 70 0.54 -3.38 -1.43
N MET A 71 1.79 -3.10 -1.78
CA MET A 71 2.51 -3.78 -2.87
C MET A 71 2.76 -5.25 -2.57
N VAL A 72 3.10 -5.60 -1.32
CA VAL A 72 3.33 -7.00 -0.92
C VAL A 72 2.04 -7.82 -1.10
N LEU A 73 0.92 -7.30 -0.60
CA LEU A 73 -0.36 -8.01 -0.68
C LEU A 73 -0.89 -8.07 -2.13
N TRP A 74 -0.69 -6.99 -2.88
CA TRP A 74 -1.06 -6.93 -4.30
C TRP A 74 -0.28 -7.95 -5.13
N ALA A 75 1.05 -7.99 -4.98
CA ALA A 75 1.89 -8.92 -5.72
C ALA A 75 1.56 -10.38 -5.41
N ALA A 76 1.36 -10.70 -4.12
CA ALA A 76 0.99 -12.04 -3.69
C ALA A 76 -0.38 -12.47 -4.24
N GLY A 77 -1.40 -11.61 -4.13
CA GLY A 77 -2.74 -11.92 -4.62
C GLY A 77 -2.84 -11.93 -6.14
N PHE A 78 -2.06 -11.08 -6.84
CA PHE A 78 -1.95 -11.10 -8.29
C PHE A 78 -1.32 -12.41 -8.78
N LEU A 79 -0.21 -12.84 -8.15
CA LEU A 79 0.42 -14.11 -8.49
C LEU A 79 -0.53 -15.28 -8.26
N TYR A 80 -1.19 -15.34 -7.11
CA TYR A 80 -2.20 -16.36 -6.82
C TYR A 80 -3.32 -16.37 -7.87
N ALA A 81 -3.92 -15.21 -8.17
CA ALA A 81 -5.00 -15.11 -9.15
C ALA A 81 -4.56 -15.30 -10.61
N SER A 82 -3.26 -15.26 -10.89
CA SER A 82 -2.70 -15.56 -12.23
C SER A 82 -2.46 -17.05 -12.45
N LEU A 83 -2.37 -17.83 -11.36
CA LEU A 83 -2.16 -19.28 -11.39
C LEU A 83 -3.47 -20.08 -11.49
N TYR A 84 -4.63 -19.45 -11.27
CA TYR A 84 -5.97 -20.08 -11.23
C TYR A 84 -7.01 -19.26 -12.00
#